data_AF-A0A9N9YI08-F1
#
_entry.id   AF-A0A9N9YI08-F1
#
_cell.length_a   1.000
_cell.length_b   1.000
_cell.length_c   1.000
_cell.angle_alpha   90.00
_cell.angle_beta   90.00
_cell.angle_gamma   90.00
#
_symmetry.space_group_name_H-M   'P 1'
#
loop_
_entity.id
_entity.type
_entity.pdbx_description
1 polymer ?
#
loop_
_entity_poly.entity_id
_entity_poly.type
_entity_poly.pdbx_seq_one_letter_code
_entity_poly.pdbx_strand_id
1 'polypeptide(L)'
;MASPNPSFLVVDNISYLLHPQPLAKIVEPWVKSDPIPVVLFTTNAVVPSATEVTGVIHRFADVDDVYAPTFADTIVLQLDPSLDAQRELGRFRDSGCFEAVYHVAPTSPPNVLPTGPYFLTQGNIHQAYRLYEDELDSFIFGVIPEDVLNLKKYFPLPALSENGLWKKIAVPSRLYTGHGIQTHKPLAGARMGIKDIFRLEGTQLTMMNRPWTELYGPDEESAAYTKKLIALGAVIVGKTKMTSFASPEEATDQWIDFHCPVNPRGDRYQSPSSSSTGAGTSLAGYSWLDFSVAGDSAGSVRAPAPCSGLFSLRPSFNSTSMKGIPVNSPEFDTVGHFARNLRDLHYIVSHTFENIPRNSSKFPSKILYPLEFYPLKNSKQQDLTEEFVVVLEEFLGVKRTPFSFVEEWGKNPPKEAEGLPLLKYTEKSAFWALCYDYYHGFDVFRDDYKAKFGKDAFASSVVRFRWDVGKQVTPKEYDEYLRQLEVFREWFSKQFMRPDPESLSSAILVMPYGEPDPEYRDEPNP
;
A
#
# COMPACT_ATOMS: atom_id res chain seq x y z
N MET A 1 14.44 16.16 -17.00
CA MET A 1 13.58 15.89 -18.18
C MET A 1 12.16 16.28 -17.80
N ALA A 2 11.47 17.06 -18.64
CA ALA A 2 10.08 17.42 -18.38
C ALA A 2 9.20 16.15 -18.39
N SER A 3 8.20 16.07 -17.51
CA SER A 3 7.20 15.00 -17.55
C SER A 3 6.50 15.04 -18.91
N PRO A 4 6.30 13.91 -19.60
CA PRO A 4 5.53 13.90 -20.84
C PRO A 4 4.13 14.45 -20.57
N ASN A 5 3.62 15.35 -21.42
CA ASN A 5 2.24 15.84 -21.31
C ASN A 5 1.29 14.65 -21.50
N PRO A 6 0.52 14.26 -20.47
CA PRO A 6 -0.37 13.11 -20.57
C PRO A 6 -1.48 13.38 -21.59
N SER A 7 -1.78 12.40 -22.43
CA SER A 7 -2.89 12.46 -23.38
C SER A 7 -4.10 11.72 -22.80
N PHE A 8 -5.22 12.43 -22.68
CA PHE A 8 -6.47 11.90 -22.13
C PHE A 8 -7.51 11.73 -23.21
N LEU A 9 -8.33 10.70 -23.08
CA LEU A 9 -9.44 10.45 -23.99
C LEU A 9 -10.61 9.78 -23.25
N VAL A 10 -11.79 9.80 -23.87
CA VAL A 10 -12.99 9.16 -23.32
C VAL A 10 -13.47 8.09 -24.30
N VAL A 11 -13.68 6.88 -23.80
CA VAL A 11 -14.25 5.74 -24.55
C VAL A 11 -15.38 5.17 -23.71
N ASP A 12 -16.57 5.02 -24.26
CA ASP A 12 -17.75 4.49 -23.56
C ASP A 12 -18.04 5.19 -22.22
N ASN A 13 -17.88 6.52 -22.18
CA ASN A 13 -17.97 7.36 -20.98
C ASN A 13 -16.95 7.06 -19.87
N ILE A 14 -15.89 6.32 -20.18
CA ILE A 14 -14.78 6.04 -19.28
C ILE A 14 -13.58 6.90 -19.69
N SER A 15 -13.00 7.62 -18.71
CA SER A 15 -11.77 8.39 -18.90
C SER A 15 -10.55 7.47 -18.95
N TYR A 16 -9.68 7.68 -19.94
CA TYR A 16 -8.42 6.96 -20.10
C TYR A 16 -7.24 7.91 -20.23
N LEU A 17 -6.10 7.44 -19.74
CA LEU A 17 -4.77 7.91 -20.10
C LEU A 17 -4.22 6.99 -21.20
N LEU A 18 -3.78 7.60 -22.29
CA LEU A 18 -2.89 6.97 -23.25
C LEU A 18 -1.46 7.05 -22.69
N HIS A 19 -0.90 5.90 -22.32
CA HIS A 19 0.44 5.87 -21.72
C HIS A 19 1.48 6.47 -22.69
N PRO A 20 2.36 7.41 -22.26
CA PRO A 20 3.24 8.12 -23.19
C PRO A 20 4.24 7.25 -23.97
N GLN A 21 4.61 6.10 -23.42
CA GLN A 21 5.57 5.18 -24.06
C GLN A 21 4.93 4.44 -25.26
N PRO A 22 5.46 4.60 -26.48
CA PRO A 22 5.10 3.72 -27.61
C PRO A 22 5.76 2.34 -27.42
N LEU A 23 4.99 1.27 -27.63
CA LEU A 23 5.44 -0.10 -27.35
C LEU A 23 5.73 -0.91 -28.62
N ALA A 24 4.94 -0.68 -29.66
CA ALA A 24 5.11 -1.32 -30.96
C ALA A 24 4.55 -0.41 -32.04
N LYS A 25 4.95 -0.65 -33.29
CA LYS A 25 4.44 0.07 -34.46
C LYS A 25 3.71 -0.89 -35.38
N ILE A 26 2.54 -0.49 -35.87
CA ILE A 26 1.83 -1.26 -36.90
C ILE A 26 2.59 -1.19 -38.24
N VAL A 27 2.39 -2.21 -39.07
CA VAL A 27 3.02 -2.29 -40.39
C VAL A 27 2.17 -1.59 -41.46
N GLU A 28 0.85 -1.62 -41.33
CA GLU A 28 -0.05 -0.95 -42.27
C GLU A 28 0.05 0.58 -42.19
N PRO A 29 -0.29 1.30 -43.29
CA PRO A 29 -0.39 2.75 -43.27
C PRO A 29 -1.40 3.26 -42.24
N TRP A 30 -0.97 4.21 -41.41
CA TRP A 30 -1.84 4.90 -40.47
C TRP A 30 -2.50 6.12 -41.15
N VAL A 31 -3.82 6.20 -41.10
CA VAL A 31 -4.60 7.24 -41.81
C VAL A 31 -5.55 8.05 -40.92
N LYS A 32 -5.71 7.67 -39.64
CA LYS A 32 -6.61 8.39 -38.72
C LYS A 32 -5.88 9.55 -38.02
N SER A 33 -6.59 10.63 -37.73
CA SER A 33 -6.06 11.77 -36.96
C SER A 33 -5.99 11.47 -35.46
N ASP A 34 -7.02 10.83 -34.94
CA ASP A 34 -7.23 10.66 -33.50
C ASP A 34 -6.81 9.26 -33.02
N PRO A 35 -6.38 9.13 -31.75
CA PRO A 35 -6.18 7.83 -31.12
C PRO A 35 -7.45 6.98 -31.17
N ILE A 36 -7.32 5.67 -31.44
CA ILE A 36 -8.44 4.73 -31.40
C ILE A 36 -8.20 3.62 -30.35
N PRO A 37 -9.24 3.16 -29.64
CA PRO A 37 -9.16 1.97 -28.81
C PRO A 37 -9.02 0.73 -29.70
N VAL A 38 -8.18 -0.21 -29.29
CA VAL A 38 -7.94 -1.48 -30.00
C VAL A 38 -7.71 -2.62 -29.01
N VAL A 39 -8.03 -3.84 -29.39
CA VAL A 39 -7.49 -5.02 -28.71
C VAL A 39 -6.22 -5.47 -29.43
N LEU A 40 -5.11 -5.55 -28.70
CA LEU A 40 -3.95 -6.30 -29.15
C LEU A 40 -4.16 -7.76 -28.78
N PHE A 41 -4.05 -8.66 -29.76
CA PHE A 41 -4.18 -10.10 -29.57
C PHE A 41 -2.90 -10.81 -30.01
N THR A 42 -2.23 -11.41 -29.03
CA THR A 42 -0.99 -12.16 -29.24
C THR A 42 -1.28 -13.63 -29.50
N THR A 43 -0.76 -14.15 -30.60
CA THR A 43 -0.97 -15.54 -31.01
C THR A 43 0.27 -16.40 -30.78
N ASN A 44 0.06 -17.70 -30.62
CA ASN A 44 1.12 -18.70 -30.73
C ASN A 44 1.21 -19.21 -32.19
N ALA A 45 1.99 -20.26 -32.44
CA ALA A 45 2.11 -20.93 -33.74
C ALA A 45 0.77 -21.47 -34.33
N VAL A 46 -0.31 -21.50 -33.54
CA VAL A 46 -1.66 -21.81 -34.00
C VAL A 46 -2.55 -20.60 -33.71
N VAL A 47 -3.13 -20.01 -34.76
CA VAL A 47 -4.01 -18.85 -34.69
C VAL A 47 -5.47 -19.30 -34.59
N PRO A 48 -6.19 -18.96 -33.51
CA PRO A 48 -7.63 -19.21 -33.40
C PRO A 48 -8.42 -18.49 -34.51
N SER A 49 -9.64 -18.96 -34.79
CA SER A 49 -10.57 -18.24 -35.66
C SER A 49 -10.98 -16.89 -35.07
N ALA A 50 -11.38 -15.94 -35.92
CA ALA A 50 -11.86 -14.63 -35.48
C ALA A 50 -13.05 -14.73 -34.51
N THR A 51 -13.92 -15.72 -34.68
CA THR A 51 -15.05 -16.00 -33.77
C THR A 51 -14.59 -16.50 -32.40
N GLU A 52 -13.54 -17.33 -32.35
CA GLU A 52 -12.95 -17.76 -31.08
C GLU A 52 -12.27 -16.58 -30.36
N VAL A 53 -11.55 -15.73 -31.12
CA VAL A 53 -10.89 -14.54 -30.57
C VAL A 53 -11.92 -13.56 -30.00
N THR A 54 -12.99 -13.23 -30.73
CA THR A 54 -14.08 -12.37 -30.22
C THR A 54 -14.72 -12.97 -28.97
N GLY A 55 -14.93 -14.29 -28.93
CA GLY A 55 -15.40 -14.99 -27.72
C GLY A 55 -14.47 -14.84 -26.52
N VAL A 56 -13.14 -14.75 -26.72
CA VAL A 56 -12.17 -14.43 -25.66
C VAL A 56 -12.28 -12.96 -25.25
N ILE A 57 -12.33 -12.02 -26.21
CA ILE A 57 -12.40 -10.58 -25.98
C ILE A 57 -13.65 -10.20 -25.17
N HIS A 58 -14.80 -10.81 -25.47
CA HIS A 58 -16.04 -10.55 -24.73
C HIS A 58 -15.97 -10.92 -23.24
N ARG A 59 -15.01 -11.77 -22.83
CA ARG A 59 -14.78 -12.12 -21.42
C ARG A 59 -13.78 -11.19 -20.73
N PHE A 60 -13.19 -10.22 -21.42
CA PHE A 60 -12.25 -9.28 -20.78
C PHE A 60 -12.94 -8.46 -19.69
N ALA A 61 -14.18 -8.03 -19.91
CA ALA A 61 -14.96 -7.27 -18.93
C ALA A 61 -15.18 -8.02 -17.60
N ASP A 62 -15.09 -9.36 -17.60
CA ASP A 62 -15.28 -10.18 -16.39
C ASP A 62 -14.09 -10.06 -15.42
N VAL A 63 -12.91 -9.69 -15.93
CA VAL A 63 -11.64 -9.73 -15.19
C VAL A 63 -10.82 -8.45 -15.30
N ASP A 64 -11.23 -7.50 -16.14
CA ASP A 64 -10.53 -6.26 -16.39
C ASP A 64 -11.49 -5.08 -16.49
N ASP A 65 -11.37 -4.18 -15.53
CA ASP A 65 -12.14 -2.94 -15.41
C ASP A 65 -11.59 -1.80 -16.27
N VAL A 66 -10.51 -2.03 -17.02
CA VAL A 66 -9.96 -1.09 -18.02
C VAL A 66 -10.57 -1.33 -19.39
N TYR A 67 -10.84 -2.57 -19.77
CA TYR A 67 -11.52 -2.88 -21.02
C TYR A 67 -12.93 -2.26 -21.10
N ALA A 68 -13.28 -1.76 -22.30
CA ALA A 68 -14.63 -1.31 -22.64
C ALA A 68 -15.03 -1.89 -24.01
N PRO A 69 -16.34 -2.09 -24.30
CA PRO A 69 -16.80 -2.73 -25.52
C PRO A 69 -16.19 -2.18 -26.82
N THR A 70 -16.07 -0.86 -26.94
CA THR A 70 -15.52 -0.20 -28.16
C THR A 70 -14.06 -0.60 -28.47
N PHE A 71 -13.30 -1.14 -27.50
CA PHE A 71 -11.98 -1.71 -27.81
C PHE A 71 -12.06 -2.92 -28.74
N ALA A 72 -13.18 -3.64 -28.78
CA ALA A 72 -13.33 -4.84 -29.59
C ALA A 72 -13.56 -4.57 -31.08
N ASP A 73 -13.88 -3.33 -31.47
CA ASP A 73 -14.19 -2.99 -32.87
C ASP A 73 -12.96 -3.11 -33.78
N THR A 74 -11.77 -2.87 -33.24
CA THR A 74 -10.50 -2.94 -33.97
C THR A 74 -9.55 -3.90 -33.29
N ILE A 75 -8.95 -4.80 -34.08
CA ILE A 75 -7.94 -5.74 -33.60
C ILE A 75 -6.56 -5.43 -34.19
N VAL A 76 -5.55 -5.59 -33.35
CA VAL A 76 -4.13 -5.59 -33.73
C VAL A 76 -3.56 -6.97 -33.42
N LEU A 77 -3.14 -7.70 -34.45
CA LEU A 77 -2.55 -9.02 -34.30
C LEU A 77 -1.04 -8.89 -34.03
N GLN A 78 -0.57 -9.57 -32.99
CA GLN A 78 0.86 -9.83 -32.78
C GLN A 78 1.11 -11.31 -33.06
N LEU A 79 1.57 -11.59 -34.28
CA LEU A 79 1.69 -12.95 -34.79
C LEU A 79 3.03 -13.59 -34.44
N ASP A 80 3.01 -14.91 -34.24
CA ASP A 80 4.22 -15.71 -34.17
C ASP A 80 5.04 -15.55 -35.48
N PRO A 81 6.37 -15.38 -35.40
CA PRO A 81 7.21 -15.17 -36.59
C PRO A 81 7.16 -16.28 -37.65
N SER A 82 6.71 -17.48 -37.29
CA SER A 82 6.56 -18.62 -38.22
C SER A 82 5.31 -18.53 -39.12
N LEU A 83 4.41 -17.59 -38.87
CA LEU A 83 3.13 -17.48 -39.56
C LEU A 83 3.19 -16.55 -40.78
N ASP A 84 2.37 -16.84 -41.79
CA ASP A 84 2.11 -15.93 -42.90
C ASP A 84 1.13 -14.83 -42.47
N ALA A 85 1.68 -13.66 -42.16
CA ALA A 85 0.90 -12.52 -41.69
C ALA A 85 -0.18 -12.09 -42.69
N GLN A 86 0.07 -12.12 -44.00
CA GLN A 86 -0.91 -11.68 -45.00
C GLN A 86 -2.10 -12.64 -45.05
N ARG A 87 -1.84 -13.94 -44.97
CA ARG A 87 -2.90 -14.96 -44.90
C ARG A 87 -3.77 -14.80 -43.66
N GLU A 88 -3.17 -14.63 -42.49
CA GLU A 88 -3.94 -14.51 -41.25
C GLU A 88 -4.71 -13.19 -41.16
N LEU A 89 -4.11 -12.07 -41.60
CA LEU A 89 -4.82 -10.79 -41.72
C LEU A 89 -6.04 -10.90 -42.65
N GLY A 90 -5.90 -11.58 -43.79
CA GLY A 90 -7.01 -11.84 -44.72
C GLY A 90 -8.14 -12.60 -44.03
N ARG A 91 -7.83 -13.69 -43.33
CA ARG A 91 -8.82 -14.48 -42.57
C ARG A 91 -9.60 -13.65 -41.55
N PHE A 92 -8.93 -12.73 -40.84
CA PHE A 92 -9.59 -11.87 -39.86
C PHE A 92 -10.43 -10.77 -40.53
N ARG A 93 -9.96 -10.17 -41.63
CA ARG A 93 -10.73 -9.19 -42.40
C ARG A 93 -11.99 -9.80 -43.02
N ASP A 94 -11.87 -10.98 -43.62
CA ASP A 94 -12.96 -11.68 -44.29
C ASP A 94 -14.02 -12.21 -43.30
N SER A 95 -13.68 -12.33 -42.01
CA SER A 95 -14.61 -12.79 -40.98
C SER A 95 -15.76 -11.82 -40.69
N GLY A 96 -15.58 -10.53 -40.96
CA GLY A 96 -16.52 -9.47 -40.59
C GLY A 96 -16.65 -9.25 -39.07
N CYS A 97 -15.82 -9.86 -38.24
CA CYS A 97 -15.85 -9.70 -36.78
C CYS A 97 -15.28 -8.37 -36.28
N PHE A 98 -14.50 -7.67 -37.10
CA PHE A 98 -13.79 -6.44 -36.73
C PHE A 98 -13.95 -5.40 -37.83
N GLU A 99 -14.10 -4.13 -37.45
CA GLU A 99 -14.14 -3.01 -38.39
C GLU A 99 -12.79 -2.76 -39.04
N ALA A 100 -11.70 -3.00 -38.31
CA ALA A 100 -10.34 -2.87 -38.80
C ALA A 100 -9.41 -3.94 -38.19
N VAL A 101 -8.44 -4.37 -39.01
CA VAL A 101 -7.45 -5.38 -38.66
C VAL A 101 -6.06 -4.88 -39.04
N TYR A 102 -5.21 -4.71 -38.04
CA TYR A 102 -3.81 -4.32 -38.15
C TYR A 102 -2.90 -5.43 -37.64
N HIS A 103 -1.60 -5.31 -37.88
CA HIS A 103 -0.61 -6.10 -37.14
C HIS A 103 0.63 -5.30 -36.78
N VAL A 104 1.29 -5.76 -35.72
CA VAL A 104 2.65 -5.35 -35.40
C VAL A 104 3.64 -6.35 -35.99
N ALA A 105 4.87 -5.89 -36.27
CA ALA A 105 5.92 -6.78 -36.74
C ALA A 105 6.14 -7.95 -35.74
N PRO A 106 6.49 -9.15 -36.22
CA PRO A 106 6.72 -10.29 -35.33
C PRO A 106 7.82 -9.97 -34.30
N THR A 107 7.52 -10.21 -33.02
CA THR A 107 8.46 -10.01 -31.91
C THR A 107 8.68 -11.33 -31.19
N SER A 108 9.93 -11.66 -30.90
CA SER A 108 10.28 -12.79 -30.03
C SER A 108 10.40 -12.34 -28.56
N PRO A 109 10.21 -13.25 -27.59
CA PRO A 109 10.50 -12.98 -26.18
C PRO A 109 11.87 -12.33 -25.99
N PRO A 110 12.01 -11.33 -25.10
CA PRO A 110 11.03 -10.83 -24.13
C PRO A 110 10.08 -9.73 -24.66
N ASN A 111 10.15 -9.36 -25.94
CA ASN A 111 9.47 -8.17 -26.50
C ASN A 111 8.02 -8.42 -26.92
N VAL A 112 7.39 -9.47 -26.40
CA VAL A 112 6.01 -9.88 -26.73
C VAL A 112 5.06 -9.06 -25.87
N LEU A 113 4.23 -8.23 -26.50
CA LEU A 113 3.18 -7.51 -25.77
C LEU A 113 2.06 -8.47 -25.33
N PRO A 114 1.53 -8.31 -24.12
CA PRO A 114 0.43 -9.13 -23.62
C PRO A 114 -0.87 -8.80 -24.35
N THR A 115 -1.74 -9.79 -24.50
CA THR A 115 -3.09 -9.58 -25.03
C THR A 115 -3.88 -8.66 -24.09
N GLY A 116 -4.60 -7.67 -24.64
CA GLY A 116 -5.43 -6.76 -23.83
C GLY A 116 -5.87 -5.50 -24.58
N PRO A 117 -6.51 -4.55 -23.87
CA PRO A 117 -6.90 -3.25 -24.43
C PRO A 117 -5.68 -2.35 -24.63
N TYR A 118 -5.59 -1.63 -25.74
CA TYR A 118 -4.54 -0.67 -26.06
C TYR A 118 -5.12 0.53 -26.81
N PHE A 119 -4.32 1.58 -26.97
CA PHE A 119 -4.59 2.64 -27.93
C PHE A 119 -3.62 2.57 -29.10
N LEU A 120 -4.15 2.81 -30.29
CA LEU A 120 -3.37 3.00 -31.51
C LEU A 120 -3.42 4.47 -31.93
N THR A 121 -2.27 5.13 -31.98
CA THR A 121 -2.16 6.52 -32.43
C THR A 121 -0.85 6.74 -33.16
N GLN A 122 -0.88 7.49 -34.27
CA GLN A 122 0.28 7.75 -35.12
C GLN A 122 1.01 6.45 -35.55
N GLY A 123 0.26 5.35 -35.68
CA GLY A 123 0.77 4.02 -35.97
C GLY A 123 1.47 3.30 -34.81
N ASN A 124 1.49 3.87 -33.60
CA ASN A 124 2.10 3.27 -32.41
C ASN A 124 1.04 2.71 -31.45
N ILE A 125 1.39 1.60 -30.79
CA ILE A 125 0.62 0.95 -29.73
C ILE A 125 1.04 1.51 -28.38
N HIS A 126 0.06 1.91 -27.58
CA HIS A 126 0.23 2.47 -26.24
C HIS A 126 -0.69 1.74 -25.26
N GLN A 127 -0.22 1.46 -24.03
CA GLN A 127 -1.10 0.89 -23.01
C GLN A 127 -2.25 1.85 -22.67
N ALA A 128 -3.43 1.28 -22.46
CA ALA A 128 -4.60 1.94 -21.93
C ALA A 128 -4.57 1.89 -20.40
N TYR A 129 -4.68 3.05 -19.76
CA TYR A 129 -4.83 3.18 -18.32
C TYR A 129 -6.19 3.83 -18.06
N ARG A 130 -7.07 3.16 -17.31
CA ARG A 130 -8.31 3.80 -16.85
C ARG A 130 -7.97 4.85 -15.80
N LEU A 131 -8.65 5.98 -15.86
CA LEU A 131 -8.51 7.04 -14.87
C LEU A 131 -9.66 7.01 -13.88
N TYR A 132 -9.35 6.66 -12.63
CA TYR A 132 -10.28 6.71 -11.50
C TYR A 132 -10.16 8.04 -10.76
N GLU A 133 -11.26 8.56 -10.24
CA GLU A 133 -11.25 9.77 -9.41
C GLU A 133 -10.99 9.43 -7.94
N ASP A 134 -10.10 10.19 -7.30
CA ASP A 134 -9.77 10.06 -5.87
C ASP A 134 -10.70 10.95 -5.02
N GLU A 135 -11.98 10.58 -4.94
CA GLU A 135 -13.01 11.30 -4.18
C GLU A 135 -12.75 11.35 -2.66
N LEU A 136 -11.97 10.39 -2.16
CA LEU A 136 -11.62 10.28 -0.75
C LEU A 136 -10.35 11.07 -0.39
N ASP A 137 -9.70 11.67 -1.38
CA ASP A 137 -8.43 12.39 -1.19
C ASP A 137 -7.37 11.51 -0.48
N SER A 138 -7.38 10.21 -0.78
CA SER A 138 -6.55 9.19 -0.15
C SER A 138 -5.13 9.14 -0.71
N PHE A 139 -4.90 9.70 -1.91
CA PHE A 139 -3.60 9.77 -2.54
C PHE A 139 -3.02 11.19 -2.47
N ILE A 140 -1.69 11.28 -2.34
CA ILE A 140 -0.99 12.53 -2.62
C ILE A 140 -0.97 12.78 -4.13
N PHE A 141 -0.58 11.77 -4.89
CA PHE A 141 -0.72 11.72 -6.34
C PHE A 141 -0.76 10.27 -6.82
N GLY A 142 -1.41 10.06 -7.97
CA GLY A 142 -1.23 8.85 -8.78
C GLY A 142 0.13 8.86 -9.47
N VAL A 143 0.59 7.69 -9.92
CA VAL A 143 1.86 7.55 -10.64
C VAL A 143 1.69 6.71 -11.91
N ILE A 144 2.57 6.94 -12.88
CA ILE A 144 2.77 6.07 -14.04
C ILE A 144 4.25 5.76 -14.20
N PRO A 145 4.63 4.57 -14.68
CA PRO A 145 6.04 4.26 -14.94
C PRO A 145 6.57 5.05 -16.14
N GLU A 146 7.87 5.33 -16.15
CA GLU A 146 8.56 5.86 -17.35
C GLU A 146 8.65 4.78 -18.45
N ASP A 147 8.87 3.53 -18.03
CA ASP A 147 8.95 2.36 -18.89
C ASP A 147 8.09 1.22 -18.29
N VAL A 148 7.00 0.86 -18.98
CA VAL A 148 6.06 -0.20 -18.56
C VAL A 148 6.66 -1.60 -18.66
N LEU A 149 7.74 -1.77 -19.43
CA LEU A 149 8.44 -3.05 -19.58
C LEU A 149 9.55 -3.21 -18.53
N ASN A 150 10.05 -2.10 -17.98
CA ASN A 150 11.06 -2.07 -16.93
C ASN A 150 10.68 -1.04 -15.84
N LEU A 151 9.83 -1.50 -14.91
CA LEU A 151 9.28 -0.71 -13.81
C LEU A 151 10.36 -0.28 -12.80
N LYS A 152 11.11 0.77 -13.12
CA LYS A 152 12.15 1.32 -12.25
C LYS A 152 11.77 2.71 -11.74
N LYS A 153 11.53 3.61 -12.68
CA LYS A 153 11.28 5.04 -12.44
C LYS A 153 9.85 5.39 -12.81
N TYR A 154 9.27 6.31 -12.06
CA TYR A 154 7.88 6.72 -12.16
C TYR A 154 7.76 8.24 -12.29
N PHE A 155 6.61 8.69 -12.77
CA PHE A 155 6.22 10.09 -12.81
C PHE A 155 4.92 10.30 -12.03
N PRO A 156 4.80 11.38 -11.24
CA PRO A 156 3.51 11.79 -10.71
C PRO A 156 2.56 12.14 -11.85
N LEU A 157 1.29 11.77 -11.74
CA LEU A 157 0.26 12.07 -12.74
C LEU A 157 -0.45 13.40 -12.39
N PRO A 158 -0.25 14.49 -13.17
CA PRO A 158 -0.93 15.76 -12.93
C PRO A 158 -2.30 15.77 -13.64
N ALA A 159 -3.25 14.96 -13.15
CA ALA A 159 -4.57 14.83 -13.75
C ALA A 159 -5.69 15.10 -12.74
N LEU A 160 -6.69 15.87 -13.16
CA LEU A 160 -7.91 16.16 -12.38
C LEU A 160 -9.16 15.65 -13.11
N SER A 161 -10.25 15.46 -12.37
CA SER A 161 -11.61 15.32 -12.88
C SER A 161 -11.98 16.51 -13.78
N GLU A 162 -12.94 16.33 -14.67
CA GLU A 162 -13.33 17.38 -15.63
C GLU A 162 -13.86 18.63 -14.93
N ASN A 163 -14.48 18.47 -13.76
CA ASN A 163 -14.93 19.55 -12.90
C ASN A 163 -13.82 20.13 -11.99
N GLY A 164 -12.61 19.59 -12.05
CA GLY A 164 -11.44 20.04 -11.27
C GLY A 164 -11.45 19.67 -9.78
N LEU A 165 -12.43 18.90 -9.31
CA LEU A 165 -12.59 18.58 -7.88
C LEU A 165 -11.65 17.48 -7.38
N TRP A 166 -11.41 16.45 -8.20
CA TRP A 166 -10.76 15.22 -7.76
C TRP A 166 -9.49 14.95 -8.53
N LYS A 167 -8.46 14.45 -7.85
CA LYS A 167 -7.28 13.91 -8.55
C LYS A 167 -7.66 12.64 -9.30
N LYS A 168 -7.01 12.37 -10.42
CA LYS A 168 -7.15 11.09 -11.13
C LYS A 168 -5.99 10.15 -10.80
N ILE A 169 -6.31 8.86 -10.65
CA ILE A 169 -5.36 7.76 -10.50
C ILE A 169 -5.41 6.92 -11.77
N ALA A 170 -4.28 6.81 -12.47
CA ALA A 170 -4.16 5.97 -13.66
C ALA A 170 -3.91 4.52 -13.24
N VAL A 171 -4.74 3.62 -13.77
CA VAL A 171 -4.72 2.20 -13.43
C VAL A 171 -4.63 1.38 -14.72
N PRO A 172 -3.58 0.56 -14.92
CA PRO A 172 -3.43 -0.26 -16.12
C PRO A 172 -4.36 -1.47 -16.11
N SER A 173 -4.57 -2.03 -17.30
CA SER A 173 -5.31 -3.28 -17.48
C SER A 173 -4.66 -4.43 -16.71
N ARG A 174 -5.48 -5.27 -16.09
CA ARG A 174 -5.07 -6.52 -15.43
C ARG A 174 -4.58 -7.57 -16.43
N LEU A 175 -4.95 -7.42 -17.70
CA LEU A 175 -4.59 -8.35 -18.76
C LEU A 175 -3.12 -8.26 -19.16
N TYR A 176 -2.46 -7.13 -18.88
CA TYR A 176 -1.04 -6.95 -19.19
C TYR A 176 -0.10 -7.89 -18.42
N THR A 177 -0.60 -8.48 -17.35
CA THR A 177 0.16 -9.41 -16.50
C THR A 177 -0.39 -10.84 -16.57
N GLY A 178 -1.51 -11.06 -17.26
CA GLY A 178 -2.29 -12.30 -17.21
C GLY A 178 -1.98 -13.36 -18.28
N HIS A 179 -1.34 -13.02 -19.40
CA HIS A 179 -1.14 -13.95 -20.52
C HIS A 179 0.29 -13.85 -21.12
N GLY A 180 1.22 -14.67 -20.60
CA GLY A 180 2.60 -14.84 -21.12
C GLY A 180 3.73 -14.28 -20.24
N ILE A 181 4.79 -15.10 -20.05
CA ILE A 181 6.09 -14.89 -19.34
C ILE A 181 6.04 -14.42 -17.86
N GLN A 182 5.10 -13.56 -17.46
CA GLN A 182 5.00 -13.02 -16.09
C GLN A 182 4.05 -13.80 -15.16
N THR A 183 3.44 -14.90 -15.62
CA THR A 183 2.46 -15.71 -14.86
C THR A 183 3.02 -16.38 -13.60
N HIS A 184 4.32 -16.32 -13.36
CA HIS A 184 4.97 -16.92 -12.18
C HIS A 184 5.19 -15.93 -11.03
N LYS A 185 4.87 -14.66 -11.22
CA LYS A 185 5.06 -13.62 -10.21
C LYS A 185 3.84 -13.57 -9.27
N PRO A 186 4.02 -13.71 -7.95
CA PRO A 186 2.89 -13.78 -7.01
C PRO A 186 2.00 -12.54 -6.94
N LEU A 187 2.47 -11.38 -7.37
CA LEU A 187 1.68 -10.13 -7.33
C LEU A 187 1.40 -9.59 -8.74
N ALA A 188 1.54 -10.43 -9.77
CA ALA A 188 1.31 -10.04 -11.16
C ALA A 188 -0.07 -9.39 -11.34
N GLY A 189 -0.07 -8.09 -11.64
CA GLY A 189 -1.30 -7.32 -11.88
C GLY A 189 -2.01 -6.83 -10.62
N ALA A 190 -1.49 -7.13 -9.43
CA ALA A 190 -2.02 -6.62 -8.18
C ALA A 190 -1.72 -5.12 -8.07
N ARG A 191 -2.78 -4.30 -7.98
CA ARG A 191 -2.70 -2.85 -7.90
C ARG A 191 -2.50 -2.41 -6.46
N MET A 192 -1.51 -1.56 -6.23
CA MET A 192 -1.04 -1.19 -4.90
C MET A 192 -0.83 0.32 -4.72
N GLY A 193 -1.39 0.84 -3.63
CA GLY A 193 -1.02 2.13 -3.08
C GLY A 193 0.09 1.94 -2.04
N ILE A 194 1.11 2.79 -2.06
CA ILE A 194 2.18 2.77 -1.04
C ILE A 194 2.12 4.06 -0.23
N LYS A 195 2.20 3.96 1.09
CA LYS A 195 2.24 5.14 1.98
C LYS A 195 3.36 6.11 1.57
N ASP A 196 3.15 7.41 1.72
CA ASP A 196 4.16 8.43 1.38
C ASP A 196 5.33 8.54 2.38
N ILE A 197 5.75 7.40 2.95
CA ILE A 197 7.09 7.18 3.54
C ILE A 197 7.96 6.29 2.63
N PHE A 198 7.38 5.56 1.69
CA PHE A 198 8.12 4.66 0.82
C PHE A 198 8.69 5.46 -0.34
N ARG A 199 10.02 5.53 -0.47
CA ARG A 199 10.64 6.15 -1.65
C ARG A 199 10.26 5.40 -2.92
N LEU A 200 10.04 6.16 -3.98
CA LEU A 200 9.71 5.66 -5.31
C LEU A 200 10.44 6.53 -6.33
N GLU A 201 11.41 5.94 -7.03
CA GLU A 201 12.31 6.61 -7.96
C GLU A 201 11.53 7.46 -8.99
N GLY A 202 11.91 8.72 -9.12
CA GLY A 202 11.25 9.70 -10.01
C GLY A 202 10.04 10.43 -9.41
N THR A 203 9.62 10.08 -8.18
CA THR A 203 8.58 10.81 -7.43
C THR A 203 9.14 11.46 -6.18
N GLN A 204 8.54 12.55 -5.74
CA GLN A 204 8.93 13.22 -4.51
C GLN A 204 8.32 12.51 -3.30
N LEU A 205 9.13 12.26 -2.28
CA LEU A 205 8.64 11.90 -0.95
C LEU A 205 8.24 13.18 -0.23
N THR A 206 6.97 13.34 0.16
CA THR A 206 6.51 14.63 0.72
C THR A 206 6.61 14.72 2.23
N MET A 207 6.67 13.56 2.92
CA MET A 207 6.53 13.46 4.38
C MET A 207 5.30 14.19 4.95
N MET A 208 4.35 14.55 4.08
CA MET A 208 3.16 15.33 4.41
C MET A 208 3.49 16.63 5.13
N ASN A 209 4.61 17.26 4.73
CA ASN A 209 5.12 18.49 5.30
C ASN A 209 5.58 19.46 4.20
N ARG A 210 5.09 20.71 4.20
CA ARG A 210 5.42 21.68 3.15
C ARG A 210 6.92 22.04 3.12
N PRO A 211 7.56 22.38 4.26
CA PRO A 211 9.02 22.59 4.29
C PRO A 211 9.84 21.43 3.73
N TRP A 212 9.44 20.18 3.98
CA TRP A 212 10.07 19.01 3.35
C TRP A 212 9.98 19.06 1.82
N THR A 213 8.79 19.36 1.27
CA THR A 213 8.59 19.46 -0.18
C THR A 213 9.30 20.65 -0.84
N GLU A 214 9.55 21.73 -0.11
CA GLU A 214 10.33 22.89 -0.60
C GLU A 214 11.84 22.57 -0.66
N LEU A 215 12.29 21.68 0.22
CA LEU A 215 13.70 21.35 0.36
C LEU A 215 14.16 20.30 -0.64
N TYR A 216 13.46 19.16 -0.69
CA TYR A 216 13.88 17.96 -1.42
C TYR A 216 13.11 17.74 -2.72
N GLY A 217 13.78 17.26 -3.76
CA GLY A 217 13.16 16.91 -5.05
C GLY A 217 12.72 15.44 -5.14
N PRO A 218 12.47 14.92 -6.35
CA PRO A 218 12.18 13.51 -6.58
C PRO A 218 13.30 12.57 -6.10
N ASP A 219 12.93 11.41 -5.57
CA ASP A 219 13.86 10.38 -5.13
C ASP A 219 14.65 9.78 -6.30
N GLU A 220 15.94 9.53 -6.09
CA GLU A 220 16.81 8.87 -7.07
C GLU A 220 16.73 7.33 -7.01
N GLU A 221 16.19 6.77 -5.92
CA GLU A 221 16.10 5.33 -5.72
C GLU A 221 14.81 4.95 -4.98
N SER A 222 14.09 3.95 -5.49
CA SER A 222 12.96 3.33 -4.80
C SER A 222 13.41 2.59 -3.54
N ALA A 223 12.57 2.58 -2.50
CA ALA A 223 12.81 1.80 -1.29
C ALA A 223 13.01 0.31 -1.62
N ALA A 224 13.81 -0.40 -0.81
CA ALA A 224 14.07 -1.82 -1.01
C ALA A 224 12.77 -2.64 -1.04
N TYR A 225 11.81 -2.30 -0.17
CA TYR A 225 10.50 -2.94 -0.16
C TYR A 225 9.67 -2.63 -1.41
N THR A 226 9.67 -1.38 -1.88
CA THR A 226 8.99 -0.98 -3.13
C THR A 226 9.55 -1.76 -4.32
N LYS A 227 10.87 -1.87 -4.43
CA LYS A 227 11.54 -2.66 -5.48
C LYS A 227 11.13 -4.13 -5.42
N LYS A 228 11.02 -4.69 -4.21
CA LYS A 228 10.57 -6.06 -4.00
C LYS A 228 9.14 -6.29 -4.50
N LEU A 229 8.21 -5.39 -4.17
CA LEU A 229 6.82 -5.49 -4.64
C LEU A 229 6.75 -5.48 -6.18
N ILE A 230 7.49 -4.58 -6.81
CA ILE A 230 7.59 -4.50 -8.28
C ILE A 230 8.21 -5.78 -8.86
N ALA A 231 9.28 -6.31 -8.24
CA ALA A 231 9.91 -7.57 -8.67
C ALA A 231 8.93 -8.75 -8.58
N LEU A 232 8.05 -8.76 -7.58
CA LEU A 232 6.95 -9.72 -7.41
C LEU A 232 5.77 -9.47 -8.35
N GLY A 233 5.80 -8.42 -9.19
CA GLY A 233 4.79 -8.16 -10.23
C GLY A 233 3.71 -7.15 -9.86
N ALA A 234 3.81 -6.51 -8.69
CA ALA A 234 2.84 -5.52 -8.25
C ALA A 234 2.90 -4.25 -9.11
N VAL A 235 1.72 -3.65 -9.32
CA VAL A 235 1.54 -2.39 -10.03
C VAL A 235 1.36 -1.28 -9.00
N ILE A 236 2.33 -0.38 -8.89
CA ILE A 236 2.22 0.79 -8.01
C ILE A 236 1.41 1.87 -8.72
N VAL A 237 0.25 2.24 -8.16
CA VAL A 237 -0.69 3.19 -8.79
C VAL A 237 -0.61 4.59 -8.19
N GLY A 238 -0.04 4.74 -6.99
CA GLY A 238 0.11 6.05 -6.36
C GLY A 238 0.75 6.03 -4.98
N LYS A 239 1.09 7.23 -4.50
CA LYS A 239 1.53 7.49 -3.12
C LYS A 239 0.31 7.85 -2.28
N THR A 240 0.01 7.05 -1.26
CA THR A 240 -1.14 7.29 -0.36
C THR A 240 -0.77 8.26 0.75
N LYS A 241 -1.73 9.11 1.14
CA LYS A 241 -1.56 10.11 2.18
C LYS A 241 -1.23 9.49 3.53
N MET A 242 -0.54 10.27 4.35
CA MET A 242 -0.28 10.00 5.75
C MET A 242 -0.34 11.30 6.55
N THR A 243 -0.17 11.24 7.87
CA THR A 243 0.05 12.45 8.66
C THR A 243 1.47 12.98 8.50
N SER A 244 1.68 14.25 8.87
CA SER A 244 3.00 14.90 8.81
C SER A 244 4.03 14.11 9.60
N PHE A 245 5.13 13.71 8.97
CA PHE A 245 6.16 12.84 9.55
C PHE A 245 5.61 11.56 10.21
N ALA A 246 4.48 11.03 9.74
CA ALA A 246 3.79 9.90 10.35
C ALA A 246 3.51 10.07 11.87
N SER A 247 3.21 11.31 12.28
CA SER A 247 2.74 11.69 13.62
C SER A 247 1.29 11.23 13.91
N PRO A 248 0.81 11.25 15.16
CA PRO A 248 -0.57 10.88 15.49
C PRO A 248 -1.54 12.07 15.31
N GLU A 249 -1.54 12.73 14.14
CA GLU A 249 -2.46 13.83 13.86
C GLU A 249 -3.88 13.33 13.57
N GLU A 250 -4.87 13.98 14.17
CA GLU A 250 -6.30 13.70 14.03
C GLU A 250 -7.01 14.65 13.06
N ALA A 251 -8.05 14.13 12.40
CA ALA A 251 -8.64 14.66 11.17
C ALA A 251 -9.29 16.06 11.26
N THR A 252 -9.59 16.56 12.46
CA THR A 252 -10.34 17.81 12.64
C THR A 252 -9.48 19.06 12.43
N ASP A 253 -8.44 19.26 13.25
CA ASP A 253 -7.66 20.51 13.24
C ASP A 253 -6.13 20.33 13.29
N GLN A 254 -5.63 19.09 13.21
CA GLN A 254 -4.19 18.80 13.30
C GLN A 254 -3.52 18.60 11.94
N TRP A 255 -4.29 18.34 10.88
CA TRP A 255 -3.81 18.19 9.50
C TRP A 255 -3.63 19.56 8.80
N ILE A 256 -2.53 20.25 9.10
CA ILE A 256 -2.31 21.64 8.70
C ILE A 256 -1.71 21.80 7.28
N ASP A 257 -0.73 20.96 6.94
CA ASP A 257 0.03 21.11 5.69
C ASP A 257 -0.73 20.56 4.47
N PHE A 258 -1.36 19.42 4.68
CA PHE A 258 -2.22 18.72 3.73
C PHE A 258 -3.46 18.25 4.48
N HIS A 259 -4.62 18.22 3.85
CA HIS A 259 -5.86 17.82 4.52
C HIS A 259 -5.99 16.30 4.66
N CYS A 260 -6.67 15.90 5.74
CA CYS A 260 -6.96 14.52 6.08
C CYS A 260 -7.89 13.86 5.04
N PRO A 261 -7.56 12.64 4.55
CA PRO A 261 -8.45 11.83 3.72
C PRO A 261 -9.85 11.63 4.32
N VAL A 262 -10.79 11.28 3.46
CA VAL A 262 -12.15 10.93 3.83
C VAL A 262 -12.25 9.42 4.04
N ASN A 263 -12.74 9.00 5.20
CA ASN A 263 -13.09 7.60 5.41
C ASN A 263 -14.36 7.27 4.62
N PRO A 264 -14.42 6.19 3.82
CA PRO A 264 -15.66 5.81 3.14
C PRO A 264 -16.78 5.34 4.08
N ARG A 265 -16.48 5.08 5.36
CA ARG A 265 -17.44 4.63 6.38
C ARG A 265 -18.05 5.80 7.15
N GLY A 266 -19.14 5.52 7.88
CA GLY A 266 -19.81 6.50 8.74
C GLY A 266 -20.23 7.75 7.97
N ASP A 267 -20.85 7.57 6.80
CA ASP A 267 -21.31 8.64 5.92
C ASP A 267 -20.24 9.69 5.57
N ARG A 268 -18.97 9.28 5.50
CA ARG A 268 -17.79 10.12 5.25
C ARG A 268 -17.31 10.96 6.45
N TYR A 269 -17.91 10.77 7.63
CA TYR A 269 -17.58 11.47 8.87
C TYR A 269 -16.74 10.67 9.86
N GLN A 270 -16.66 9.34 9.73
CA GLN A 270 -15.77 8.54 10.57
C GLN A 270 -14.33 9.06 10.46
N SER A 271 -13.67 9.33 11.59
CA SER A 271 -12.24 9.62 11.60
C SER A 271 -11.48 8.42 10.99
N PRO A 272 -10.60 8.63 10.00
CA PRO A 272 -9.82 7.55 9.40
C PRO A 272 -8.60 7.15 10.26
N SER A 273 -8.37 7.83 11.39
CA SER A 273 -7.20 7.68 12.26
C SER A 273 -5.86 7.89 11.51
N SER A 274 -4.74 7.61 12.18
CA SER A 274 -3.39 7.98 11.75
C SER A 274 -2.37 6.86 11.98
N SER A 275 -1.20 6.87 11.35
CA SER A 275 -0.74 7.78 10.29
C SER A 275 -0.87 7.20 8.89
N SER A 276 -1.20 5.92 8.70
CA SER A 276 -1.35 5.33 7.36
C SER A 276 -2.75 5.55 6.78
N THR A 277 -3.24 6.78 6.92
CA THR A 277 -4.63 7.19 6.70
C THR A 277 -5.08 6.99 5.25
N GLY A 278 -4.27 7.42 4.28
CA GLY A 278 -4.57 7.25 2.87
C GLY A 278 -4.58 5.79 2.44
N ALA A 279 -3.68 4.97 2.99
CA ALA A 279 -3.62 3.54 2.69
C ALA A 279 -4.90 2.83 3.17
N GLY A 280 -5.35 3.10 4.40
CA GLY A 280 -6.61 2.55 4.92
C GLY A 280 -7.85 3.04 4.14
N THR A 281 -7.99 4.34 3.93
CA THR A 281 -9.16 4.92 3.24
C THR A 281 -9.26 4.50 1.77
N SER A 282 -8.15 4.50 1.03
CA SER A 282 -8.13 4.04 -0.37
C SER A 282 -8.51 2.57 -0.49
N LEU A 283 -7.96 1.69 0.35
CA LEU A 283 -8.28 0.27 0.28
C LEU A 283 -9.73 0.00 0.71
N ALA A 284 -10.25 0.72 1.69
CA ALA A 284 -11.65 0.58 2.08
C ALA A 284 -12.63 1.09 0.99
N GLY A 285 -12.26 2.15 0.26
CA GLY A 285 -13.17 2.84 -0.66
C GLY A 285 -13.09 2.44 -2.13
N TYR A 286 -11.93 2.00 -2.61
CA TYR A 286 -11.69 1.80 -4.04
C TYR A 286 -11.56 0.33 -4.42
N SER A 287 -12.63 -0.26 -4.98
CA SER A 287 -12.66 -1.67 -5.38
C SER A 287 -11.61 -2.06 -6.42
N TRP A 288 -11.13 -1.12 -7.23
CA TRP A 288 -10.07 -1.33 -8.22
C TRP A 288 -8.67 -1.50 -7.60
N LEU A 289 -8.50 -1.19 -6.31
CA LEU A 289 -7.24 -1.34 -5.57
C LEU A 289 -7.22 -2.67 -4.81
N ASP A 290 -6.18 -3.49 -4.98
CA ASP A 290 -6.11 -4.83 -4.39
C ASP A 290 -5.50 -4.83 -2.98
N PHE A 291 -4.42 -4.07 -2.80
CA PHE A 291 -3.68 -3.98 -1.54
C PHE A 291 -3.17 -2.57 -1.28
N SER A 292 -2.85 -2.27 -0.03
CA SER A 292 -2.16 -1.02 0.33
C SER A 292 -1.08 -1.27 1.36
N VAL A 293 0.07 -0.63 1.14
CA VAL A 293 1.28 -0.79 1.96
C VAL A 293 1.42 0.39 2.91
N ALA A 294 1.78 0.08 4.15
CA ALA A 294 1.84 1.03 5.24
C ALA A 294 3.07 0.79 6.13
N GLY A 295 3.29 1.68 7.10
CA GLY A 295 4.34 1.54 8.11
C GLY A 295 3.79 1.84 9.49
N ASP A 296 4.26 1.10 10.50
CA ASP A 296 3.83 1.13 11.90
C ASP A 296 5.04 1.28 12.84
N SER A 297 5.08 2.39 13.58
CA SER A 297 6.00 2.62 14.70
C SER A 297 5.29 2.33 16.03
N ALA A 298 4.14 2.96 16.24
CA ALA A 298 3.40 2.94 17.51
C ALA A 298 1.91 2.63 17.33
N GLY A 299 1.46 2.26 16.13
CA GLY A 299 0.04 2.05 15.84
C GLY A 299 -0.40 2.41 14.44
N SER A 300 0.48 2.99 13.62
CA SER A 300 0.10 3.60 12.34
C SER A 300 -0.52 2.65 11.30
N VAL A 301 -0.46 1.34 11.50
CA VAL A 301 -1.22 0.33 10.72
C VAL A 301 -2.42 -0.17 11.52
N ARG A 302 -2.23 -0.42 12.82
CA ARG A 302 -3.27 -0.97 13.69
C ARG A 302 -4.41 0.00 13.99
N ALA A 303 -4.18 1.32 14.00
CA ALA A 303 -5.19 2.33 14.29
C ALA A 303 -6.09 2.67 13.10
N PRO A 304 -5.57 2.88 11.87
CA PRO A 304 -6.46 3.13 10.72
C PRO A 304 -7.28 1.91 10.29
N ALA A 305 -6.83 0.70 10.61
CA ALA A 305 -7.48 -0.55 10.20
C ALA A 305 -8.93 -0.68 10.71
N PRO A 306 -9.21 -0.66 12.03
CA PRO A 306 -10.57 -0.78 12.54
C PRO A 306 -11.46 0.39 12.08
N CYS A 307 -10.93 1.62 12.04
CA CYS A 307 -11.66 2.80 11.56
C CYS A 307 -12.11 2.65 10.11
N SER A 308 -11.28 2.02 9.26
CA SER A 308 -11.57 1.77 7.84
C SER A 308 -12.28 0.42 7.60
N GLY A 309 -12.51 -0.38 8.64
CA GLY A 309 -13.11 -1.71 8.54
C GLY A 309 -12.26 -2.73 7.79
N LEU A 310 -10.93 -2.65 7.96
CA LEU A 310 -9.95 -3.48 7.28
C LEU A 310 -9.26 -4.42 8.27
N PHE A 311 -8.78 -5.54 7.76
CA PHE A 311 -7.78 -6.35 8.45
C PHE A 311 -6.39 -5.74 8.23
N SER A 312 -5.51 -5.87 9.22
CA SER A 312 -4.13 -5.42 9.08
C SER A 312 -3.14 -6.33 9.80
N LEU A 313 -1.88 -6.27 9.37
CA LEU A 313 -0.78 -6.96 10.05
C LEU A 313 0.39 -5.99 10.24
N ARG A 314 0.74 -5.75 11.51
CA ARG A 314 2.10 -5.34 11.91
C ARG A 314 2.89 -6.62 12.19
N PRO A 315 3.87 -7.00 11.35
CA PRO A 315 4.64 -8.22 11.56
C PRO A 315 5.67 -8.03 12.69
N SER A 316 6.39 -9.10 13.02
CA SER A 316 7.55 -9.02 13.91
C SER A 316 8.58 -8.01 13.40
N PHE A 317 9.31 -7.40 14.32
CA PHE A 317 10.39 -6.48 13.97
C PHE A 317 11.42 -7.14 13.04
N ASN A 318 12.01 -6.38 12.11
CA ASN A 318 12.95 -6.86 11.09
C ASN A 318 12.42 -7.92 10.09
N SER A 319 11.10 -8.08 9.95
CA SER A 319 10.50 -9.01 8.97
C SER A 319 10.81 -8.69 7.50
N THR A 320 11.24 -7.46 7.22
CA THR A 320 11.65 -6.97 5.90
C THR A 320 12.60 -5.78 6.02
N SER A 321 13.33 -5.45 4.95
CA SER A 321 14.20 -4.27 4.89
C SER A 321 13.42 -2.95 4.95
N MET A 322 13.90 -2.02 5.78
CA MET A 322 13.42 -0.64 5.87
C MET A 322 14.23 0.34 5.00
N LYS A 323 15.20 -0.14 4.20
CA LYS A 323 16.08 0.73 3.40
C LYS A 323 15.27 1.57 2.41
N GLY A 324 15.47 2.89 2.46
CA GLY A 324 14.76 3.85 1.61
C GLY A 324 13.35 4.18 2.10
N ILE A 325 13.04 3.90 3.36
CA ILE A 325 11.84 4.37 4.06
C ILE A 325 12.37 5.26 5.19
N PRO A 326 12.09 6.58 5.25
CA PRO A 326 12.51 7.38 6.38
C PRO A 326 11.96 6.80 7.67
N VAL A 327 12.87 6.66 8.61
CA VAL A 327 12.63 5.97 9.87
C VAL A 327 12.32 7.03 10.92
N ASN A 328 11.14 6.93 11.51
CA ASN A 328 10.72 7.72 12.65
C ASN A 328 11.41 7.23 13.93
N SER A 329 11.55 5.92 14.07
CA SER A 329 12.28 5.30 15.17
C SER A 329 12.76 3.90 14.79
N PRO A 330 14.09 3.69 14.63
CA PRO A 330 14.63 2.42 14.17
C PRO A 330 14.17 1.23 15.00
N GLU A 331 14.00 1.40 16.31
CA GLU A 331 13.64 0.33 17.25
C GLU A 331 12.16 -0.10 17.17
N PHE A 332 11.33 0.66 16.45
CA PHE A 332 9.87 0.50 16.45
C PHE A 332 9.29 0.28 15.06
N ASP A 333 9.91 0.89 14.05
CA ASP A 333 9.37 0.97 12.69
C ASP A 333 9.31 -0.39 12.01
N THR A 334 8.18 -0.67 11.38
CA THR A 334 7.98 -1.89 10.60
C THR A 334 7.03 -1.64 9.44
N VAL A 335 7.23 -2.32 8.31
CA VAL A 335 6.26 -2.34 7.20
C VAL A 335 5.04 -3.17 7.59
N GLY A 336 3.84 -2.66 7.32
CA GLY A 336 2.59 -3.40 7.47
C GLY A 336 1.72 -3.34 6.22
N HIS A 337 0.66 -4.16 6.23
CA HIS A 337 -0.32 -4.23 5.16
C HIS A 337 -1.73 -4.10 5.70
N PHE A 338 -2.61 -3.57 4.85
CA PHE A 338 -4.05 -3.68 5.00
C PHE A 338 -4.62 -4.64 3.96
N ALA A 339 -5.74 -5.28 4.30
CA ALA A 339 -6.53 -6.09 3.38
C ALA A 339 -8.02 -6.05 3.76
N ARG A 340 -8.90 -6.28 2.78
CA ARG A 340 -10.36 -6.37 3.03
C ARG A 340 -10.78 -7.71 3.65
N ASN A 341 -9.95 -8.73 3.54
CA ASN A 341 -10.20 -10.04 4.11
C ASN A 341 -8.88 -10.72 4.52
N LEU A 342 -8.99 -11.74 5.37
CA LEU A 342 -7.83 -12.46 5.92
C LEU A 342 -7.08 -13.29 4.87
N ARG A 343 -7.74 -13.77 3.80
CA ARG A 343 -7.08 -14.53 2.73
C ARG A 343 -6.10 -13.64 1.98
N ASP A 344 -6.55 -12.45 1.61
CA ASP A 344 -5.74 -11.45 0.92
C ASP A 344 -4.62 -10.94 1.83
N LEU A 345 -4.92 -10.69 3.12
CA LEU A 345 -3.89 -10.34 4.09
C LEU A 345 -2.81 -11.42 4.18
N HIS A 346 -3.22 -12.67 4.34
CA HIS A 346 -2.30 -13.81 4.37
C HIS A 346 -1.49 -13.92 3.07
N TYR A 347 -2.13 -13.74 1.92
CA TYR A 347 -1.48 -13.80 0.61
C TYR A 347 -0.37 -12.77 0.46
N ILE A 348 -0.65 -11.50 0.77
CA ILE A 348 0.35 -10.45 0.60
C ILE A 348 1.52 -10.62 1.58
N VAL A 349 1.24 -10.93 2.85
CA VAL A 349 2.29 -11.06 3.87
C VAL A 349 3.15 -12.31 3.63
N SER A 350 2.55 -13.42 3.18
CA SER A 350 3.29 -14.66 2.87
C SER A 350 4.21 -14.53 1.66
N HIS A 351 3.96 -13.60 0.74
CA HIS A 351 4.84 -13.39 -0.41
C HIS A 351 5.85 -12.26 -0.21
N THR A 352 5.58 -11.34 0.71
CA THR A 352 6.37 -10.10 0.85
C THR A 352 7.23 -10.00 2.10
N PHE A 353 7.00 -10.82 3.14
CA PHE A 353 7.88 -10.85 4.32
C PHE A 353 8.84 -12.03 4.27
N GLU A 354 10.12 -11.76 4.51
CA GLU A 354 11.23 -12.73 4.35
C GLU A 354 11.64 -13.37 5.67
N ASN A 355 11.77 -12.56 6.73
CA ASN A 355 12.38 -12.99 7.99
C ASN A 355 11.32 -13.44 9.01
N ILE A 356 10.31 -14.18 8.55
CA ILE A 356 9.23 -14.69 9.40
C ILE A 356 9.28 -16.23 9.42
N PRO A 357 9.31 -16.87 10.60
CA PRO A 357 9.13 -18.31 10.71
C PRO A 357 7.77 -18.73 10.13
N ARG A 358 7.77 -19.68 9.19
CA ARG A 358 6.53 -20.12 8.49
C ARG A 358 6.05 -21.52 8.88
N ASN A 359 6.90 -22.30 9.52
CA ASN A 359 6.63 -23.69 9.80
C ASN A 359 6.19 -23.82 11.26
N SER A 360 4.90 -24.06 11.48
CA SER A 360 4.35 -24.54 12.74
C SER A 360 3.70 -25.90 12.52
N SER A 361 3.97 -26.86 13.40
CA SER A 361 3.27 -28.15 13.42
C SER A 361 2.04 -28.14 14.34
N LYS A 362 1.88 -27.11 15.18
CA LYS A 362 0.76 -26.92 16.12
C LYS A 362 0.33 -25.46 16.22
N PHE A 363 -0.86 -25.24 16.75
CA PHE A 363 -1.29 -23.91 17.19
C PHE A 363 -0.83 -23.61 18.63
N PRO A 364 -0.77 -22.32 19.05
CA PRO A 364 -0.49 -21.95 20.43
C PRO A 364 -1.47 -22.62 21.41
N SER A 365 -0.97 -23.00 22.59
CA SER A 365 -1.74 -23.78 23.58
C SER A 365 -2.39 -22.95 24.69
N LYS A 366 -2.28 -21.61 24.60
CA LYS A 366 -2.85 -20.68 25.58
C LYS A 366 -3.46 -19.47 24.89
N ILE A 367 -4.57 -19.00 25.44
CA ILE A 367 -5.17 -17.70 25.12
C ILE A 367 -5.01 -16.84 26.37
N LEU A 368 -4.28 -15.74 26.28
CA LEU A 368 -4.08 -14.78 27.37
C LEU A 368 -5.08 -13.63 27.25
N TYR A 369 -5.74 -13.31 28.37
CA TYR A 369 -6.80 -12.31 28.44
C TYR A 369 -6.46 -11.27 29.52
N PRO A 370 -5.93 -10.09 29.17
CA PRO A 370 -5.34 -9.14 30.11
C PRO A 370 -6.42 -8.27 30.80
N LEU A 371 -6.52 -8.40 32.12
CA LEU A 371 -7.57 -7.77 32.93
C LEU A 371 -7.50 -6.24 32.96
N GLU A 372 -6.34 -5.63 32.67
CA GLU A 372 -6.20 -4.17 32.59
C GLU A 372 -7.04 -3.55 31.47
N PHE A 373 -7.42 -4.32 30.45
CA PHE A 373 -8.13 -3.83 29.28
C PHE A 373 -9.59 -4.27 29.22
N TYR A 374 -10.06 -5.06 30.19
CA TYR A 374 -11.40 -5.62 30.20
C TYR A 374 -12.11 -5.43 31.55
N PRO A 375 -13.44 -5.23 31.57
CA PRO A 375 -14.32 -5.12 30.39
C PRO A 375 -14.11 -3.81 29.62
N LEU A 376 -14.42 -3.84 28.33
CA LEU A 376 -14.44 -2.67 27.46
C LEU A 376 -15.56 -1.72 27.91
N LYS A 377 -15.32 -0.41 27.76
CA LYS A 377 -16.32 0.62 28.11
C LYS A 377 -17.61 0.46 27.30
N ASN A 378 -17.50 0.06 26.03
CA ASN A 378 -18.64 -0.19 25.15
C ASN A 378 -19.08 -1.66 25.23
N SER A 379 -20.28 -1.91 25.74
CA SER A 379 -20.80 -3.26 25.94
C SER A 379 -20.98 -4.04 24.63
N LYS A 380 -21.34 -3.39 23.52
CA LYS A 380 -21.49 -4.08 22.22
C LYS A 380 -20.14 -4.56 21.70
N GLN A 381 -19.10 -3.75 21.87
CA GLN A 381 -17.75 -4.16 21.50
C GLN A 381 -17.23 -5.27 22.43
N GLN A 382 -17.58 -5.22 23.72
CA GLN A 382 -17.31 -6.32 24.65
C GLN A 382 -17.96 -7.61 24.15
N ASP A 383 -19.24 -7.59 23.80
CA ASP A 383 -19.97 -8.78 23.33
C ASP A 383 -19.34 -9.39 22.07
N LEU A 384 -18.95 -8.55 21.10
CA LEU A 384 -18.23 -9.00 19.89
C LEU A 384 -16.84 -9.58 20.20
N THR A 385 -16.14 -8.98 21.16
CA THR A 385 -14.84 -9.49 21.59
C THR A 385 -15.00 -10.84 22.29
N GLU A 386 -16.02 -10.99 23.12
CA GLU A 386 -16.36 -12.25 23.79
C GLU A 386 -16.73 -13.35 22.80
N GLU A 387 -17.53 -13.03 21.79
CA GLU A 387 -17.85 -13.95 20.71
C GLU A 387 -16.58 -14.44 19.99
N PHE A 388 -15.68 -13.52 19.62
CA PHE A 388 -14.40 -13.89 19.01
C PHE A 388 -13.56 -14.79 19.91
N VAL A 389 -13.47 -14.48 21.22
CA VAL A 389 -12.69 -15.29 22.15
C VAL A 389 -13.29 -16.69 22.31
N VAL A 390 -14.62 -16.83 22.37
CA VAL A 390 -15.28 -18.15 22.42
C VAL A 390 -14.96 -18.96 21.17
N VAL A 391 -15.03 -18.36 19.98
CA VAL A 391 -14.65 -19.03 18.72
C VAL A 391 -13.18 -19.45 18.76
N LEU A 392 -12.29 -18.61 19.28
CA LEU A 392 -10.86 -18.94 19.41
C LEU A 392 -10.61 -20.08 20.42
N GLU A 393 -11.33 -20.09 21.55
CA GLU A 393 -11.28 -21.17 22.54
C GLU A 393 -11.71 -22.51 21.94
N GLU A 394 -12.81 -22.52 21.18
CA GLU A 394 -13.31 -23.71 20.49
C GLU A 394 -12.34 -24.18 19.41
N PHE A 395 -11.79 -23.27 18.62
CA PHE A 395 -10.83 -23.57 17.56
C PHE A 395 -9.54 -24.20 18.10
N LEU A 396 -9.01 -23.66 19.21
CA LEU A 396 -7.78 -24.14 19.83
C LEU A 396 -7.99 -25.30 20.81
N GLY A 397 -9.23 -25.54 21.26
CA GLY A 397 -9.54 -26.52 22.30
C GLY A 397 -9.00 -26.14 23.68
N VAL A 398 -8.78 -24.85 23.95
CA VAL A 398 -8.22 -24.33 25.20
C VAL A 398 -9.04 -23.15 25.71
N LYS A 399 -9.17 -23.01 27.03
CA LYS A 399 -9.85 -21.86 27.64
C LYS A 399 -8.91 -20.68 27.81
N ARG A 400 -9.45 -19.46 27.73
CA ARG A 400 -8.69 -18.25 28.02
C ARG A 400 -8.19 -18.25 29.46
N THR A 401 -7.05 -17.60 29.66
CA THR A 401 -6.40 -17.41 30.95
C THR A 401 -6.37 -15.92 31.26
N PRO A 402 -7.25 -15.44 32.15
CA PRO A 402 -7.18 -14.08 32.65
C PRO A 402 -5.88 -13.82 33.41
N PHE A 403 -5.23 -12.69 33.19
CA PHE A 403 -4.03 -12.30 33.93
C PHE A 403 -3.91 -10.77 34.07
N SER A 404 -3.07 -10.31 35.00
CA SER A 404 -2.70 -8.91 35.15
C SER A 404 -1.19 -8.74 34.96
N PHE A 405 -0.79 -7.81 34.09
CA PHE A 405 0.61 -7.42 33.93
C PHE A 405 1.20 -6.88 35.23
N VAL A 406 0.44 -6.03 35.94
CA VAL A 406 0.90 -5.36 37.17
C VAL A 406 1.07 -6.38 38.30
N GLU A 407 0.11 -7.27 38.48
CA GLU A 407 0.19 -8.30 39.52
C GLU A 407 1.34 -9.29 39.26
N GLU A 408 1.49 -9.76 38.03
CA GLU A 408 2.55 -10.71 37.69
C GLU A 408 3.94 -10.08 37.77
N TRP A 409 4.09 -8.80 37.41
CA TRP A 409 5.33 -8.07 37.64
C TRP A 409 5.62 -7.94 39.14
N GLY A 410 4.61 -7.67 39.96
CA GLY A 410 4.77 -7.59 41.42
C GLY A 410 5.20 -8.91 42.06
N LYS A 411 4.74 -10.06 41.52
CA LYS A 411 5.13 -11.39 42.01
C LYS A 411 6.58 -11.73 41.69
N ASN A 412 7.00 -11.48 40.44
CA ASN A 412 8.33 -11.86 39.95
C ASN A 412 8.92 -10.76 39.06
N PRO A 413 9.31 -9.60 39.63
CA PRO A 413 9.89 -8.52 38.84
C PRO A 413 11.30 -8.91 38.38
N PRO A 414 11.74 -8.42 37.20
CA PRO A 414 13.14 -8.52 36.79
C PRO A 414 14.07 -7.89 37.83
N LYS A 415 15.29 -8.41 37.98
CA LYS A 415 16.27 -7.87 38.94
C LYS A 415 16.65 -6.43 38.57
N GLU A 416 16.73 -6.18 37.27
CA GLU A 416 17.03 -4.92 36.61
C GLU A 416 15.97 -3.84 36.86
N ALA A 417 14.80 -4.22 37.39
CA ALA A 417 13.78 -3.29 37.83
C ALA A 417 14.06 -2.70 39.22
N GLU A 418 15.00 -3.26 39.98
CA GLU A 418 15.43 -2.76 41.29
C GLU A 418 14.25 -2.55 42.28
N GLY A 419 13.22 -3.39 42.16
CA GLY A 419 12.01 -3.31 42.98
C GLY A 419 10.99 -2.25 42.56
N LEU A 420 11.19 -1.57 41.43
CA LEU A 420 10.21 -0.62 40.89
C LEU A 420 8.94 -1.33 40.39
N PRO A 421 7.74 -0.79 40.70
CA PRO A 421 6.49 -1.26 40.11
C PRO A 421 6.51 -1.10 38.58
N LEU A 422 5.83 -1.99 37.85
CA LEU A 422 5.81 -2.01 36.37
C LEU A 422 5.57 -0.63 35.77
N LEU A 423 4.46 0.03 36.14
CA LEU A 423 4.08 1.32 35.57
C LEU A 423 5.11 2.42 35.84
N LYS A 424 5.83 2.33 36.97
CA LYS A 424 6.90 3.28 37.30
C LYS A 424 8.18 2.97 36.52
N TYR A 425 8.49 1.68 36.36
CA TYR A 425 9.64 1.22 35.60
C TYR A 425 9.52 1.60 34.12
N THR A 426 8.33 1.45 33.54
CA THR A 426 8.09 1.70 32.11
C THR A 426 7.55 3.10 31.79
N GLU A 427 7.47 3.99 32.78
CA GLU A 427 6.79 5.29 32.69
C GLU A 427 7.24 6.12 31.48
N LYS A 428 8.55 6.10 31.18
CA LYS A 428 9.14 6.87 30.09
C LYS A 428 9.67 6.02 28.92
N SER A 429 9.93 4.74 29.15
CA SER A 429 10.82 3.93 28.32
C SER A 429 10.39 3.89 26.84
N ALA A 430 9.10 3.67 26.56
CA ALA A 430 8.61 3.59 25.18
C ALA A 430 8.50 4.96 24.49
N PHE A 431 7.73 5.87 25.09
CA PHE A 431 7.37 7.12 24.43
C PHE A 431 8.54 8.10 24.33
N TRP A 432 9.42 8.18 25.34
CA TRP A 432 10.56 9.09 25.30
C TRP A 432 11.67 8.57 24.37
N ALA A 433 11.91 7.26 24.33
CA ALA A 433 12.84 6.67 23.35
C ALA A 433 12.35 6.92 21.92
N LEU A 434 11.05 6.67 21.67
CA LEU A 434 10.43 7.00 20.39
C LEU A 434 10.60 8.47 20.04
N CYS A 435 10.36 9.39 20.97
CA CYS A 435 10.51 10.83 20.73
C CYS A 435 11.95 11.26 20.47
N TYR A 436 12.93 10.66 21.15
CA TYR A 436 14.36 10.91 20.91
C TYR A 436 14.72 10.59 19.46
N ASP A 437 14.40 9.38 18.99
CA ASP A 437 14.61 8.99 17.59
C ASP A 437 13.82 9.89 16.64
N TYR A 438 12.56 10.18 16.99
CA TYR A 438 11.68 11.00 16.17
C TYR A 438 12.15 12.44 16.02
N TYR A 439 12.91 12.95 16.99
CA TYR A 439 13.57 14.24 16.87
C TYR A 439 14.86 14.09 16.05
N HIS A 440 15.80 13.26 16.50
CA HIS A 440 17.15 13.16 15.94
C HIS A 440 17.21 12.53 14.54
N GLY A 441 16.23 11.70 14.18
CA GLY A 441 16.06 11.15 12.83
C GLY A 441 15.85 12.23 11.75
N PHE A 442 15.48 13.44 12.14
CA PHE A 442 15.28 14.58 11.25
C PHE A 442 16.26 15.75 11.50
N ASP A 443 17.40 15.51 12.16
CA ASP A 443 18.45 16.53 12.33
C ASP A 443 18.92 17.07 10.96
N VAL A 444 19.27 16.17 10.04
CA VAL A 444 19.72 16.54 8.68
C VAL A 444 18.69 17.41 7.95
N PHE A 445 17.41 17.08 8.06
CA PHE A 445 16.34 17.86 7.45
C PHE A 445 16.30 19.29 7.99
N ARG A 446 16.35 19.45 9.32
CA ARG A 446 16.30 20.78 9.94
C ARG A 446 17.53 21.61 9.60
N ASP A 447 18.71 20.99 9.61
CA ASP A 447 19.98 21.64 9.27
C ASP A 447 20.01 22.08 7.80
N ASP A 448 19.65 21.19 6.88
CA ASP A 448 19.57 21.47 5.44
C ASP A 448 18.56 22.60 5.13
N TYR A 449 17.38 22.56 5.76
CA TYR A 449 16.36 23.59 5.56
C TYR A 449 16.87 24.95 6.03
N LYS A 450 17.49 25.00 7.22
CA LYS A 450 18.07 26.23 7.77
C LYS A 450 19.21 26.77 6.92
N ALA A 451 20.08 25.89 6.43
CA ALA A 451 21.18 26.26 5.54
C ALA A 451 20.69 26.84 4.21
N LYS A 452 19.63 26.26 3.62
CA LYS A 452 19.07 26.69 2.33
C LYS A 452 18.24 27.98 2.43
N PHE A 453 17.43 28.11 3.48
CA PHE A 453 16.41 29.18 3.58
C PHE A 453 16.68 30.23 4.67
N GLY A 454 17.70 30.04 5.51
CA GLY A 454 18.06 30.99 6.58
C GLY A 454 17.06 31.06 7.74
N LYS A 455 16.13 30.10 7.83
CA LYS A 455 15.08 30.02 8.86
C LYS A 455 14.81 28.56 9.24
N ASP A 456 14.24 28.32 10.42
CA ASP A 456 13.87 26.97 10.85
C ASP A 456 12.64 26.46 10.07
N ALA A 457 12.57 25.15 9.85
CA ALA A 457 11.43 24.50 9.18
C ALA A 457 10.19 24.51 10.09
N PHE A 458 9.02 24.77 9.51
CA PHE A 458 7.75 24.68 10.23
C PHE A 458 7.31 23.21 10.40
N ALA A 459 6.73 22.90 11.56
CA ALA A 459 6.12 21.62 11.87
C ALA A 459 4.81 21.83 12.63
N SER A 460 3.85 20.91 12.47
CA SER A 460 2.56 20.96 13.16
C SER A 460 2.71 20.93 14.69
N SER A 461 1.66 21.28 15.43
CA SER A 461 1.67 21.22 16.91
C SER A 461 1.99 19.80 17.41
N VAL A 462 1.45 18.77 16.77
CA VAL A 462 1.66 17.37 17.14
C VAL A 462 3.10 16.93 16.92
N VAL A 463 3.69 17.29 15.78
CA VAL A 463 5.10 17.01 15.48
C VAL A 463 6.01 17.77 16.46
N ARG A 464 5.75 19.07 16.68
CA ARG A 464 6.53 19.89 17.63
C ARG A 464 6.49 19.34 19.04
N PHE A 465 5.34 18.90 19.53
CA PHE A 465 5.24 18.29 20.85
C PHE A 465 6.20 17.11 21.02
N ARG A 466 6.23 16.19 20.04
CA ARG A 466 7.16 15.04 20.09
C ARG A 466 8.62 15.47 19.95
N TRP A 467 8.91 16.45 19.11
CA TRP A 467 10.25 17.02 18.96
C TRP A 467 10.74 17.72 20.23
N ASP A 468 9.87 18.46 20.91
CA ASP A 468 10.21 19.16 22.16
C ASP A 468 10.50 18.18 23.30
N VAL A 469 9.80 17.03 23.34
CA VAL A 469 10.13 15.92 24.25
C VAL A 469 11.46 15.29 23.84
N GLY A 470 11.62 14.90 22.57
CA GLY A 470 12.80 14.21 22.06
C GLY A 470 14.09 14.99 22.25
N LYS A 471 14.07 16.29 21.98
CA LYS A 471 15.21 17.21 22.17
C LYS A 471 15.73 17.27 23.62
N GLN A 472 14.85 17.02 24.60
CA GLN A 472 15.23 17.05 26.01
C GLN A 472 15.84 15.73 26.50
N VAL A 473 15.66 14.64 25.75
CA VAL A 473 16.20 13.33 26.12
C VAL A 473 17.68 13.29 25.77
N THR A 474 18.52 13.03 26.76
CA THR A 474 19.96 12.85 26.54
C THR A 474 20.27 11.46 25.95
N PRO A 475 21.39 11.27 25.25
CA PRO A 475 21.79 9.95 24.76
C PRO A 475 21.85 8.89 25.85
N LYS A 476 22.29 9.26 27.07
CA LYS A 476 22.32 8.36 28.22
C LYS A 476 20.93 7.94 28.69
N GLU A 477 19.97 8.87 28.69
CA GLU A 477 18.58 8.56 29.01
C GLU A 477 17.94 7.68 27.94
N TYR A 478 18.22 7.96 26.67
CA TYR A 478 17.78 7.14 25.54
C TYR A 478 18.25 5.68 25.68
N ASP A 479 19.55 5.47 25.91
CA ASP A 479 20.14 4.15 26.14
C ASP A 479 19.48 3.42 27.32
N GLU A 480 19.20 4.15 28.41
CA GLU A 480 18.51 3.62 29.58
C GLU A 480 17.05 3.25 29.28
N TYR A 481 16.32 4.07 28.50
CA TYR A 481 14.95 3.77 28.08
C TYR A 481 14.89 2.53 27.18
N LEU A 482 15.82 2.38 26.24
CA LEU A 482 15.92 1.16 25.43
C LEU A 482 16.24 -0.07 26.30
N ARG A 483 17.15 0.07 27.26
CA ARG A 483 17.47 -1.01 28.20
C ARG A 483 16.23 -1.44 29.00
N GLN A 484 15.44 -0.50 29.50
CA GLN A 484 14.20 -0.80 30.22
C GLN A 484 13.16 -1.51 29.34
N LEU A 485 13.04 -1.10 28.06
CA LEU A 485 12.18 -1.78 27.09
C LEU A 485 12.62 -3.22 26.85
N GLU A 486 13.92 -3.45 26.72
CA GLU A 486 14.45 -4.80 26.51
C GLU A 486 14.23 -5.69 27.74
N VAL A 487 14.45 -5.16 28.95
CA VAL A 487 14.12 -5.87 30.21
C VAL A 487 12.64 -6.26 30.26
N PHE A 488 11.74 -5.33 29.92
CA PHE A 488 10.31 -5.61 29.86
C PHE A 488 9.99 -6.66 28.79
N ARG A 489 10.56 -6.55 27.59
CA ARG A 489 10.36 -7.49 26.47
C ARG A 489 10.80 -8.90 26.84
N GLU A 490 11.97 -9.04 27.46
CA GLU A 490 12.48 -10.32 27.93
C GLU A 490 11.58 -10.93 29.01
N TRP A 491 11.19 -10.12 30.00
CA TRP A 491 10.28 -10.55 31.06
C TRP A 491 8.96 -11.03 30.47
N PHE A 492 8.34 -10.21 29.63
CA PHE A 492 7.06 -10.52 29.00
C PHE A 492 7.14 -11.80 28.14
N SER A 493 8.21 -11.95 27.36
CA SER A 493 8.44 -13.14 26.54
C SER A 493 8.67 -14.39 27.39
N LYS A 494 9.43 -14.31 28.48
CA LYS A 494 9.70 -15.44 29.37
C LYS A 494 8.45 -15.88 30.14
N GLN A 495 7.64 -14.93 30.60
CA GLN A 495 6.45 -15.21 31.41
C GLN A 495 5.25 -15.64 30.57
N PHE A 496 4.97 -14.93 29.47
CA PHE A 496 3.68 -15.01 28.77
C PHE A 496 3.78 -15.53 27.35
N MET A 497 4.71 -14.98 26.55
CA MET A 497 4.77 -15.20 25.09
C MET A 497 6.02 -15.98 24.68
N ARG A 498 6.32 -17.09 25.38
CA ARG A 498 7.54 -17.86 25.13
C ARG A 498 7.59 -18.36 23.68
N PRO A 499 8.73 -18.23 22.99
CA PRO A 499 8.95 -18.90 21.71
C PRO A 499 8.76 -20.41 21.86
N ASP A 500 8.08 -21.02 20.90
CA ASP A 500 7.84 -22.46 20.88
C ASP A 500 8.21 -23.03 19.50
N PRO A 501 9.06 -24.08 19.40
CA PRO A 501 9.48 -24.61 18.09
C PRO A 501 8.35 -25.25 17.27
N GLU A 502 7.28 -25.71 17.90
CA GLU A 502 6.15 -26.39 17.23
C GLU A 502 5.03 -25.40 16.88
N SER A 503 4.77 -24.41 17.73
CA SER A 503 3.69 -23.42 17.54
C SER A 503 4.15 -21.99 17.26
N LEU A 504 5.45 -21.74 17.11
CA LEU A 504 6.13 -20.44 16.99
C LEU A 504 6.04 -19.56 18.25
N SER A 505 4.87 -19.51 18.89
CA SER A 505 4.66 -18.91 20.20
C SER A 505 3.78 -19.82 21.06
N SER A 506 4.03 -19.81 22.36
CA SER A 506 3.29 -20.62 23.34
C SER A 506 1.86 -20.11 23.59
N ALA A 507 1.56 -18.86 23.25
CA ALA A 507 0.28 -18.24 23.54
C ALA A 507 -0.18 -17.24 22.45
N ILE A 508 -1.48 -16.95 22.45
CA ILE A 508 -2.09 -15.80 21.77
C ILE A 508 -2.56 -14.83 22.84
N LEU A 509 -2.18 -13.55 22.73
CA LEU A 509 -2.69 -12.49 23.59
C LEU A 509 -3.82 -11.74 22.88
N VAL A 510 -5.00 -11.71 23.48
CA VAL A 510 -6.15 -10.96 22.95
C VAL A 510 -6.16 -9.58 23.59
N MET A 511 -5.80 -8.56 22.80
CA MET A 511 -5.78 -7.16 23.22
C MET A 511 -6.84 -6.38 22.43
N PRO A 512 -7.66 -5.55 23.09
CA PRO A 512 -8.45 -4.57 22.37
C PRO A 512 -7.50 -3.51 21.80
N TYR A 513 -7.93 -2.87 20.71
CA TYR A 513 -7.18 -1.80 20.09
C TYR A 513 -8.12 -0.69 19.61
N GLY A 514 -7.75 0.56 19.92
CA GLY A 514 -8.55 1.75 19.63
C GLY A 514 -9.54 2.09 20.73
N GLU A 515 -10.11 3.29 20.65
CA GLU A 515 -11.23 3.69 21.50
C GLU A 515 -12.49 2.89 21.10
N PRO A 516 -13.36 2.61 22.08
CA PRO A 516 -14.50 1.73 21.89
C PRO A 516 -15.70 2.42 21.22
N ASP A 517 -15.67 3.75 21.14
CA ASP A 517 -16.74 4.58 20.59
C ASP A 517 -16.35 5.18 19.24
N PRO A 518 -17.33 5.47 18.36
CA PRO A 518 -17.05 6.13 17.09
C PRO A 518 -16.42 7.51 17.31
N GLU A 519 -15.32 7.77 16.63
CA GLU A 519 -14.71 9.09 16.53
C GLU A 519 -15.08 9.74 15.19
N TYR A 520 -15.62 10.95 15.24
CA TYR A 520 -16.01 11.69 14.05
C TYR A 520 -15.07 12.85 13.76
N ARG A 521 -14.78 13.06 12.47
CA ARG A 521 -13.85 14.09 11.98
C ARG A 521 -14.35 15.53 12.10
N ASP A 522 -15.61 15.71 12.46
CA ASP A 522 -16.26 17.00 12.68
C ASP A 522 -16.38 17.34 14.18
N GLU A 523 -15.90 16.47 15.06
CA GLU A 523 -15.80 16.73 16.48
C GLU A 523 -14.42 17.33 16.83
N PRO A 524 -14.35 18.29 17.78
CA PRO A 524 -13.06 18.82 18.25
C PRO A 524 -12.16 17.70 18.77
N ASN A 525 -10.87 17.80 18.46
CA ASN A 525 -9.89 16.88 19.02
C ASN A 525 -9.81 17.05 20.56
N PRO A 526 -9.70 15.95 21.32
CA PRO A 526 -9.75 15.96 22.78
C PRO A 526 -8.54 16.64 23.47
#